data_AF-A0A7Y8JG00-F1
#
_entry.id   AF-A0A7Y8JG00-F1
#
_cell.length_a   1.000
_cell.length_b   1.000
_cell.length_c   1.000
_cell.angle_alpha   90.00
_cell.angle_beta   90.00
_cell.angle_gamma   90.00
#
_symmetry.space_group_name_H-M   'P 1'
#
loop_
_entity.id
_entity.type
_entity.pdbx_description
1 polymer ?
#
loop_
_entity_poly.entity_id
_entity_poly.type
_entity_poly.pdbx_seq_one_letter_code
_entity_poly.pdbx_strand_id
1 'polypeptide(L)'
;MSFDPSRTLVVDVETGGFAGTPVFLLGVVCPDQRPLCVEQYLVRDYPEEAALLVALADLSDTRDTWVTFNGRSFDVPVLLERAALHRVRVRPPARHIDLLHLARRRWKGQVTNCRLTTLEREVLGYHRVGDVPSRDVPDLLHHFVATGNARPLQPVLAHNVRDLVTAYELLLRLAERPTDSAVPGPDAA
;
A
#
# COMPACT_ATOMS: atom_id res chain seq x y z
N MET A 1 -1.47 10.22 -15.93
CA MET A 1 -1.62 11.08 -14.72
C MET A 1 -0.25 11.64 -14.37
N SER A 2 -0.12 12.89 -13.88
CA SER A 2 1.19 13.42 -13.41
C SER A 2 1.29 13.34 -11.87
N PHE A 3 2.49 13.08 -11.37
CA PHE A 3 2.87 13.15 -9.95
C PHE A 3 4.35 13.57 -9.83
N ASP A 4 4.72 14.18 -8.72
CA ASP A 4 6.10 14.56 -8.40
C ASP A 4 6.72 13.48 -7.50
N PRO A 5 7.71 12.71 -7.99
CA PRO A 5 8.37 11.65 -7.21
C PRO A 5 8.93 12.13 -5.86
N SER A 6 9.47 13.35 -5.80
CA SER A 6 10.13 13.89 -4.59
C SER A 6 9.16 14.23 -3.46
N ARG A 7 7.88 14.41 -3.81
CA ARG A 7 6.79 14.72 -2.88
C ARG A 7 5.82 13.56 -2.67
N THR A 8 6.10 12.41 -3.29
CA THR A 8 5.20 11.27 -3.29
C THR A 8 5.65 10.23 -2.28
N LEU A 9 4.68 9.66 -1.55
CA LEU A 9 4.86 8.54 -0.64
C LEU A 9 3.83 7.46 -1.02
N VAL A 10 4.29 6.26 -1.39
CA VAL A 10 3.39 5.09 -1.51
C VAL A 10 3.28 4.46 -0.13
N VAL A 11 2.06 4.18 0.31
CA VAL A 11 1.77 3.71 1.68
C VAL A 11 0.84 2.51 1.64
N ASP A 12 1.15 1.53 2.48
CA ASP A 12 0.33 0.35 2.78
C ASP A 12 0.51 0.00 4.27
N VAL A 13 -0.57 -0.41 4.94
CA VAL A 13 -0.51 -0.79 6.37
C VAL A 13 -1.13 -2.15 6.64
N GLU A 14 -0.58 -2.84 7.65
CA GLU A 14 -1.23 -4.00 8.26
C GLU A 14 -1.73 -3.64 9.67
N THR A 15 -2.96 -4.06 9.95
CA THR A 15 -3.63 -3.79 11.24
C THR A 15 -3.95 -5.08 11.97
N GLY A 16 -4.20 -4.98 13.28
CA GLY A 16 -4.62 -6.11 14.12
C GLY A 16 -6.02 -6.69 13.81
N GLY A 17 -6.60 -6.44 12.62
CA GLY A 17 -7.75 -7.18 12.09
C GLY A 17 -9.10 -6.44 12.06
N PHE A 18 -9.27 -5.34 12.82
CA PHE A 18 -10.52 -4.57 12.85
C PHE A 18 -10.30 -3.06 12.97
N ALA A 19 -11.33 -2.26 12.68
CA ALA A 19 -11.29 -0.81 12.92
C ALA A 19 -10.98 -0.52 14.41
N GLY A 20 -10.07 0.43 14.66
CA GLY A 20 -9.60 0.78 16.01
C GLY A 20 -8.48 -0.11 16.56
N THR A 21 -8.07 -1.17 15.83
CA THR A 21 -6.88 -1.95 16.20
C THR A 21 -5.59 -1.20 15.84
N PRO A 22 -4.49 -1.43 16.58
CA PRO A 22 -3.22 -0.79 16.28
C PRO A 22 -2.70 -1.17 14.89
N VAL A 23 -2.05 -0.19 14.26
CA VAL A 23 -1.21 -0.42 13.09
C VAL A 23 0.10 -1.03 13.59
N PHE A 24 0.42 -2.23 13.11
CA PHE A 24 1.63 -2.93 13.55
C PHE A 24 2.71 -2.97 12.48
N LEU A 25 2.33 -2.77 11.21
CA LEU A 25 3.26 -2.64 10.11
C LEU A 25 2.85 -1.47 9.24
N LEU A 26 3.78 -0.56 8.99
CA LEU A 26 3.68 0.47 7.97
C LEU A 26 4.77 0.19 6.95
N GLY A 27 4.38 -0.03 5.71
CA GLY A 27 5.32 -0.11 4.61
C GLY A 27 5.21 1.13 3.73
N VAL A 28 6.35 1.62 3.26
CA VAL A 28 6.41 2.80 2.41
C VAL A 28 7.41 2.65 1.26
N VAL A 29 7.15 3.37 0.17
CA VAL A 29 8.09 3.57 -0.94
C VAL A 29 8.17 5.06 -1.25
N CYS A 30 9.41 5.58 -1.30
CA CYS A 30 9.71 6.93 -1.75
C CYS A 30 10.22 6.88 -3.22
N PRO A 31 9.42 7.29 -4.21
CA PRO A 31 9.77 7.12 -5.64
C PRO A 31 11.06 7.82 -6.10
N ASP A 32 11.49 8.85 -5.37
CA ASP A 32 12.70 9.62 -5.65
C ASP A 32 13.98 8.99 -5.09
N GLN A 33 13.87 8.10 -4.09
CA GLN A 33 15.04 7.48 -3.48
C GLN A 33 15.75 6.51 -4.44
N ARG A 34 17.09 6.43 -4.30
CA ARG A 34 17.97 5.54 -5.06
C ARG A 34 18.98 4.90 -4.10
N PRO A 35 19.09 3.56 -4.04
CA PRO A 35 18.24 2.58 -4.73
C PRO A 35 16.77 2.72 -4.32
N LEU A 36 15.85 2.33 -5.22
CA LEU A 36 14.43 2.27 -4.87
C LEU A 36 14.26 1.12 -3.87
N CYS A 37 13.69 1.40 -2.71
CA CYS A 37 13.52 0.43 -1.64
C CYS A 37 12.10 0.48 -1.07
N VAL A 38 11.67 -0.67 -0.54
CA VAL A 38 10.54 -0.72 0.39
C VAL A 38 11.11 -0.58 1.80
N GLU A 39 10.64 0.41 2.54
CA GLU A 39 10.94 0.55 3.96
C GLU A 39 9.76 0.02 4.76
N GLN A 40 10.03 -0.81 5.77
CA GLN A 40 9.01 -1.39 6.65
C GLN A 40 9.28 -1.01 8.10
N TYR A 41 8.28 -0.39 8.72
CA TYR A 41 8.26 -0.02 10.13
C TYR A 41 7.36 -1.02 10.86
N LEU A 42 7.98 -2.02 11.49
CA LEU A 42 7.31 -3.07 12.26
C LEU A 42 7.38 -2.73 13.75
N VAL A 43 6.23 -2.68 14.43
CA VAL A 43 6.18 -2.55 15.89
C VAL A 43 6.50 -3.90 16.54
N ARG A 44 7.28 -3.90 17.62
CA ARG A 44 7.64 -5.12 18.37
C ARG A 44 6.73 -5.37 19.57
N ASP A 45 6.01 -4.34 19.99
CA ASP A 45 5.01 -4.33 21.05
C ASP A 45 3.99 -3.21 20.73
N TYR A 46 2.79 -3.30 21.29
CA TYR A 46 1.69 -2.34 21.10
C TYR A 46 2.05 -0.87 21.39
N PRO A 47 2.85 -0.51 22.41
CA PRO A 47 3.27 0.87 22.66
C PRO A 47 4.18 1.45 21.58
N GLU A 48 4.84 0.63 20.76
CA GLU A 48 5.76 1.11 19.71
C GLU A 48 5.02 1.69 18.50
N GLU A 49 3.68 1.58 18.44
CA GLU A 49 2.88 2.22 17.39
C GLU A 49 3.12 3.73 17.32
N ALA A 50 3.35 4.41 18.45
CA ALA A 50 3.68 5.83 18.45
C ALA A 50 4.97 6.13 17.66
N ALA A 51 5.98 5.26 17.75
CA ALA A 51 7.25 5.43 17.02
C ALA A 51 7.06 5.23 15.51
N LEU A 52 6.24 4.26 15.11
CA LEU A 52 5.83 4.06 13.72
C LEU A 52 5.13 5.32 13.17
N LEU A 53 4.21 5.91 13.95
CA LEU A 53 3.49 7.13 13.55
C LEU A 53 4.40 8.36 13.48
N VAL A 54 5.43 8.45 14.32
CA VAL A 54 6.46 9.50 14.23
C VAL A 54 7.24 9.37 12.93
N ALA A 55 7.65 8.16 12.55
CA ALA A 55 8.31 7.95 11.27
C ALA A 55 7.42 8.37 10.08
N LEU A 56 6.12 8.06 10.14
CA LEU A 56 5.16 8.56 9.15
C LEU A 56 5.07 10.09 9.14
N ALA A 57 5.05 10.73 10.31
CA ALA A 57 4.99 12.19 10.41
C ALA A 57 6.21 12.86 9.74
N ASP A 58 7.41 12.34 9.99
CA ASP A 58 8.65 12.85 9.40
C ASP A 58 8.65 12.73 7.87
N LEU A 59 8.17 11.59 7.34
CA LEU A 59 8.01 11.40 5.89
C LEU A 59 6.98 12.38 5.30
N SER A 60 5.87 12.58 6.00
CA SER A 60 4.74 13.41 5.57
C SER A 60 5.05 14.90 5.55
N ASP A 61 6.05 15.35 6.30
CA ASP A 61 6.48 16.74 6.33
C ASP A 61 7.11 17.20 5.00
N THR A 62 7.66 16.26 4.22
CA THR A 62 8.25 16.53 2.89
C THR A 62 7.44 15.94 1.74
N ARG A 63 6.60 14.92 2.01
CA ARG A 63 5.83 14.17 1.00
C ARG A 63 4.34 14.31 1.21
N ASP A 64 3.77 15.34 0.59
CA ASP A 64 2.35 15.69 0.72
C ASP A 64 1.44 15.02 -0.31
N THR A 65 1.99 14.18 -1.19
CA THR A 65 1.21 13.32 -2.08
C THR A 65 1.28 11.87 -1.62
N TRP A 66 0.18 11.33 -1.08
CA TRP A 66 0.14 9.92 -0.72
C TRP A 66 -0.51 9.09 -1.82
N VAL A 67 0.04 7.91 -2.06
CA VAL A 67 -0.47 6.90 -2.99
C VAL A 67 -0.82 5.65 -2.19
N THR A 68 -2.05 5.18 -2.30
CA THR A 68 -2.49 3.93 -1.64
C THR A 68 -3.36 3.11 -2.58
N PHE A 69 -3.62 1.85 -2.23
CA PHE A 69 -4.62 1.05 -2.92
C PHE A 69 -5.86 0.87 -2.02
N ASN A 70 -6.98 1.49 -2.36
CA ASN A 70 -8.21 1.50 -1.53
C ASN A 70 -8.06 2.19 -0.16
N GLY A 71 -6.94 2.89 0.09
CA GLY A 71 -6.66 3.47 1.41
C GLY A 71 -7.41 4.74 1.74
N ARG A 72 -8.21 5.29 0.82
CA ARG A 72 -9.10 6.42 1.15
C ARG A 72 -10.13 6.00 2.20
N SER A 73 -10.58 4.75 2.12
CA SER A 73 -11.61 4.20 3.01
C SER A 73 -11.02 3.42 4.19
N PHE A 74 -9.69 3.27 4.24
CA PHE A 74 -9.03 2.39 5.20
C PHE A 74 -7.71 2.97 5.73
N ASP A 75 -6.60 2.85 5.00
CA ASP A 75 -5.25 3.17 5.48
C ASP A 75 -5.14 4.60 6.03
N VAL A 76 -5.60 5.60 5.26
CA VAL A 76 -5.46 7.01 5.64
C VAL A 76 -6.31 7.37 6.86
N PRO A 77 -7.62 7.03 6.91
CA PRO A 77 -8.41 7.21 8.13
C PRO A 77 -7.79 6.55 9.36
N VAL A 78 -7.34 5.30 9.24
CA VAL A 78 -6.73 4.54 10.36
C VAL A 78 -5.47 5.26 10.85
N LEU A 79 -4.53 5.59 9.97
CA LEU A 79 -3.29 6.27 10.34
C LEU A 79 -3.54 7.60 11.06
N LEU A 80 -4.49 8.40 10.58
CA LEU A 80 -4.81 9.69 11.20
C LEU A 80 -5.51 9.53 12.56
N GLU A 81 -6.40 8.55 12.70
CA GLU A 81 -7.04 8.22 13.98
C GLU A 81 -6.01 7.77 15.02
N ARG A 82 -5.12 6.84 14.64
CA ARG A 82 -4.06 6.35 15.53
C ARG A 82 -3.05 7.45 15.89
N ALA A 83 -2.69 8.31 14.94
CA ALA A 83 -1.85 9.49 15.19
C ALA A 83 -2.48 10.43 16.22
N ALA A 84 -3.78 10.71 16.10
CA ALA A 84 -4.51 11.53 17.06
C ALA A 84 -4.52 10.90 18.47
N LEU A 85 -4.75 9.59 18.56
CA LEU A 85 -4.73 8.84 19.83
C LEU A 85 -3.37 8.96 20.55
N HIS A 86 -2.28 8.81 19.80
CA HIS A 86 -0.91 8.91 20.31
C HIS A 86 -0.38 10.34 20.42
N ARG A 87 -1.19 11.35 20.05
CA ARG A 87 -0.80 12.77 20.00
C ARG A 87 0.40 13.04 19.10
N VAL A 88 0.56 12.25 18.04
CA VAL A 88 1.58 12.44 17.01
C VAL A 88 0.97 13.27 15.88
N ARG A 89 1.67 14.34 15.47
CA ARG A 89 1.18 15.24 14.42
C ARG A 89 1.58 14.71 13.03
N VAL A 90 0.78 13.79 12.50
CA VAL A 90 0.89 13.40 11.08
C VAL A 90 0.11 14.41 10.23
N ARG A 91 0.77 15.04 9.25
CA ARG A 91 0.08 15.91 8.29
C ARG A 91 -0.69 15.05 7.29
N PRO A 92 -2.02 15.22 7.14
CA PRO A 92 -2.75 14.57 6.07
C PRO A 92 -2.18 14.96 4.71
N PRO A 93 -2.20 14.07 3.72
CA PRO A 93 -1.71 14.40 2.38
C PRO A 93 -2.52 15.55 1.78
N ALA A 94 -1.83 16.56 1.24
CA ALA A 94 -2.45 17.60 0.44
C ALA A 94 -3.11 17.02 -0.84
N ARG A 95 -2.53 15.93 -1.36
CA ARG A 95 -3.08 15.18 -2.48
C ARG A 95 -3.07 13.68 -2.18
N HIS A 96 -4.22 13.03 -2.35
CA HIS A 96 -4.33 11.59 -2.20
C HIS A 96 -4.68 10.90 -3.53
N ILE A 97 -3.79 10.03 -3.98
CA ILE A 97 -3.95 9.17 -5.16
C ILE A 97 -4.36 7.78 -4.65
N ASP A 98 -5.66 7.50 -4.69
CA ASP A 98 -6.15 6.15 -4.45
C ASP A 98 -6.23 5.38 -5.78
N LEU A 99 -5.36 4.37 -5.89
CA LEU A 99 -5.16 3.59 -7.10
C LEU A 99 -6.39 2.73 -7.45
N LEU A 100 -7.21 2.31 -6.48
CA LEU A 100 -8.41 1.52 -6.78
C LEU A 100 -9.40 2.33 -7.64
N HIS A 101 -9.57 3.61 -7.33
CA HIS A 101 -10.46 4.48 -8.09
C HIS A 101 -9.93 4.75 -9.50
N LEU A 102 -8.62 4.92 -9.65
CA LEU A 102 -7.98 5.07 -10.95
C LEU A 102 -8.06 3.79 -11.79
N ALA A 103 -7.78 2.65 -11.18
CA ALA A 103 -7.88 1.33 -11.80
C ALA A 103 -9.29 1.06 -12.30
N ARG A 104 -10.32 1.36 -11.50
CA ARG A 104 -11.73 1.25 -11.92
C ARG A 104 -12.05 2.14 -13.11
N ARG A 105 -11.49 3.35 -13.19
CA ARG A 105 -11.70 4.22 -14.37
C ARG A 105 -11.01 3.67 -15.62
N ARG A 106 -9.85 3.03 -15.47
CA ARG A 106 -9.01 2.61 -16.60
C ARG A 106 -9.33 1.21 -17.12
N TRP A 107 -9.72 0.28 -16.25
CA TRP A 107 -9.80 -1.16 -16.56
C TRP A 107 -11.13 -1.81 -16.19
N LYS A 108 -12.11 -1.10 -15.63
CA LYS A 108 -13.43 -1.70 -15.36
C LYS A 108 -14.04 -2.22 -16.67
N GLY A 109 -14.41 -3.49 -16.68
CA GLY A 109 -14.90 -4.21 -17.87
C GLY A 109 -13.81 -4.84 -18.74
N GLN A 110 -12.53 -4.54 -18.49
CA GLN A 110 -11.38 -5.18 -19.16
C GLN A 110 -10.75 -6.27 -18.28
N VAL A 111 -10.87 -6.14 -16.96
CA VAL A 111 -10.41 -7.12 -15.97
C VAL A 111 -11.58 -7.77 -15.24
N THR A 112 -11.38 -8.98 -14.71
CA THR A 112 -12.40 -9.73 -13.95
C THR A 112 -12.97 -8.89 -12.81
N ASN A 113 -12.11 -8.19 -12.07
CA ASN A 113 -12.45 -7.18 -11.07
C ASN A 113 -11.21 -6.32 -10.78
N CYS A 114 -11.39 -5.19 -10.09
CA CYS A 114 -10.26 -4.31 -9.74
C CYS A 114 -9.71 -4.56 -8.33
N ARG A 115 -9.73 -5.81 -7.81
CA ARG A 115 -8.96 -6.15 -6.60
C ARG A 115 -7.47 -6.19 -6.97
N LEU A 116 -6.60 -5.88 -6.00
CA LEU A 116 -5.15 -5.79 -6.23
C LEU A 116 -4.60 -7.07 -6.88
N THR A 117 -4.94 -8.23 -6.34
CA THR A 117 -4.55 -9.55 -6.87
C THR A 117 -5.01 -9.84 -8.29
N THR A 118 -6.12 -9.24 -8.72
CA THR A 118 -6.60 -9.37 -10.11
C THR A 118 -5.85 -8.43 -11.04
N LEU A 119 -5.56 -7.21 -10.58
CA LEU A 119 -4.77 -6.25 -11.36
C LEU A 119 -3.32 -6.73 -11.51
N GLU A 120 -2.74 -7.36 -10.50
CA GLU A 120 -1.43 -8.01 -10.62
C GLU A 120 -1.41 -9.03 -11.75
N ARG A 121 -2.39 -9.93 -11.77
CA ARG A 121 -2.45 -10.99 -12.77
C ARG A 121 -2.73 -10.47 -14.17
N GLU A 122 -3.81 -9.68 -14.30
CA GLU A 122 -4.38 -9.35 -15.60
C GLU A 122 -3.82 -8.04 -16.18
N VAL A 123 -3.30 -7.16 -15.34
CA VAL A 123 -2.58 -5.97 -15.77
C VAL A 123 -1.09 -6.24 -15.70
N LEU A 124 -0.53 -6.52 -14.52
CA LEU A 124 0.93 -6.58 -14.34
C LEU A 124 1.59 -7.85 -14.89
N GLY A 125 0.86 -8.97 -15.01
CA GLY A 125 1.38 -10.28 -15.41
C GLY A 125 1.96 -11.10 -14.24
N TYR A 126 1.69 -10.72 -12.99
CA TYR A 126 2.18 -11.41 -11.80
C TYR A 126 1.22 -12.49 -11.29
N HIS A 127 1.78 -13.61 -10.82
CA HIS A 127 1.02 -14.70 -10.21
C HIS A 127 1.42 -14.85 -8.73
N ARG A 128 0.51 -14.50 -7.81
CA ARG A 128 0.74 -14.70 -6.37
C ARG A 128 0.75 -16.18 -6.02
N VAL A 129 1.72 -16.57 -5.18
CA VAL A 129 1.78 -17.87 -4.49
C VAL A 129 1.93 -17.60 -3.00
N GLY A 130 1.21 -18.36 -2.17
CA GLY A 130 1.35 -18.33 -0.71
C GLY A 130 0.94 -17.00 -0.08
N ASP A 131 -0.36 -16.69 -0.14
CA ASP A 131 -0.90 -15.51 0.54
C ASP A 131 -1.32 -15.84 1.98
N VAL A 132 -1.13 -14.89 2.90
CA VAL A 132 -1.63 -15.01 4.27
C VAL A 132 -3.07 -14.55 4.28
N PRO A 133 -4.02 -15.37 4.77
CA PRO A 133 -5.37 -14.88 4.99
C PRO A 133 -5.34 -13.73 6.00
N SER A 134 -5.90 -12.56 5.66
CA SER A 134 -5.90 -11.38 6.54
C SER A 134 -6.50 -11.67 7.93
N ARG A 135 -7.42 -12.63 8.02
CA ARG A 135 -8.01 -13.10 9.30
C ARG A 135 -7.01 -13.76 10.26
N ASP A 136 -5.87 -14.25 9.75
CA ASP A 136 -4.87 -14.96 10.55
C ASP A 136 -3.78 -13.97 11.05
N VAL A 137 -3.70 -12.77 10.48
CA VAL A 137 -2.74 -11.70 10.84
C VAL A 137 -2.77 -11.33 12.33
N PRO A 138 -3.95 -11.16 12.98
CA PRO A 138 -4.00 -10.78 14.40
C PRO A 138 -3.35 -11.84 15.31
N ASP A 139 -3.57 -13.12 15.03
CA ASP A 139 -3.01 -14.23 15.81
C ASP A 139 -1.49 -14.31 15.63
N LEU A 140 -0.99 -14.07 14.41
CA LEU A 140 0.45 -14.00 14.13
C LEU A 140 1.12 -12.84 14.87
N LEU A 141 0.46 -11.66 14.90
CA LEU A 141 0.95 -10.51 15.66
C LEU A 141 0.98 -10.82 17.17
N HIS A 142 -0.10 -11.39 17.71
CA HIS A 142 -0.17 -11.73 19.12
C HIS A 142 0.93 -12.73 19.52
N HIS A 143 1.15 -13.75 18.68
CA HIS A 143 2.25 -14.69 18.87
C HIS A 143 3.61 -13.98 18.87
N PHE A 144 3.85 -13.05 17.94
CA PHE A 144 5.10 -12.30 17.88
C PHE A 144 5.31 -11.44 19.13
N VAL A 145 4.32 -10.66 19.54
CA VAL A 145 4.41 -9.82 20.75
C VAL A 145 4.65 -10.66 22.00
N ALA A 146 3.99 -11.82 22.11
CA ALA A 146 4.12 -12.70 23.28
C ALA A 146 5.47 -13.44 23.35
N THR A 147 6.08 -13.77 22.21
CA THR A 147 7.25 -14.66 22.16
C THR A 147 8.53 -14.00 21.66
N GLY A 148 8.44 -12.81 21.04
CA GLY A 148 9.52 -12.18 20.29
C GLY A 148 9.89 -12.91 18.98
N ASN A 149 9.22 -14.02 18.64
CA ASN A 149 9.53 -14.79 17.44
C ASN A 149 8.87 -14.17 16.20
N ALA A 150 9.63 -13.42 15.41
CA ALA A 150 9.14 -12.79 14.18
C ALA A 150 9.00 -13.76 12.99
N ARG A 151 9.47 -15.01 13.10
CA ARG A 151 9.46 -15.96 11.97
C ARG A 151 8.07 -16.18 11.37
N PRO A 152 6.98 -16.32 12.16
CA PRO A 152 5.63 -16.47 11.63
C PRO A 152 5.09 -15.23 10.91
N LEU A 153 5.69 -14.04 11.13
CA LEU A 153 5.31 -12.81 10.44
C LEU A 153 5.96 -12.65 9.07
N GLN A 154 6.95 -13.47 8.70
CA GLN A 154 7.62 -13.36 7.38
C GLN A 154 6.63 -13.30 6.21
N PRO A 155 5.56 -14.12 6.18
CA PRO A 155 4.58 -14.06 5.10
C PRO A 155 3.78 -12.74 5.07
N VAL A 156 3.53 -12.12 6.23
CA VAL A 156 2.85 -10.81 6.36
C VAL A 156 3.77 -9.70 5.86
N LEU A 157 5.04 -9.70 6.27
CA LEU A 157 6.04 -8.75 5.78
C LEU A 157 6.19 -8.85 4.26
N ALA A 158 6.23 -10.07 3.72
CA ALA A 158 6.31 -10.31 2.28
C ALA A 158 5.02 -9.94 1.54
N HIS A 159 3.85 -10.00 2.19
CA HIS A 159 2.60 -9.50 1.64
C HIS A 159 2.67 -7.98 1.45
N ASN A 160 2.92 -7.23 2.52
CA ASN A 160 3.04 -5.78 2.49
C ASN A 160 4.08 -5.27 1.47
N VAL A 161 5.24 -5.94 1.34
CA VAL A 161 6.22 -5.63 0.28
C VAL A 161 5.62 -5.79 -1.12
N ARG A 162 4.94 -6.92 -1.38
CA ARG A 162 4.32 -7.18 -2.68
C ARG A 162 3.23 -6.15 -3.00
N ASP A 163 2.41 -5.82 -2.02
CA ASP A 163 1.33 -4.83 -2.16
C ASP A 163 1.89 -3.44 -2.52
N LEU A 164 2.97 -3.02 -1.87
CA LEU A 164 3.67 -1.76 -2.18
C LEU A 164 4.31 -1.75 -3.57
N VAL A 165 5.00 -2.84 -3.95
CA VAL A 165 5.59 -2.97 -5.29
C VAL A 165 4.50 -2.91 -6.36
N THR A 166 3.42 -3.66 -6.18
CA THR A 166 2.27 -3.64 -7.08
C THR A 166 1.64 -2.25 -7.15
N ALA A 167 1.42 -1.59 -6.00
CA ALA A 167 0.86 -0.25 -5.97
C ALA A 167 1.75 0.75 -6.73
N TYR A 168 3.06 0.69 -6.52
CA TYR A 168 4.01 1.55 -7.23
C TYR A 168 4.03 1.28 -8.74
N GLU A 169 4.02 0.02 -9.18
CA GLU A 169 3.96 -0.32 -10.60
C GLU A 169 2.63 0.12 -11.24
N LEU A 170 1.50 -0.07 -10.55
CA LEU A 170 0.21 0.42 -11.02
C LEU A 170 0.20 1.95 -11.13
N LEU A 171 0.83 2.66 -10.19
CA LEU A 171 0.99 4.12 -10.28
C LEU A 171 1.72 4.51 -11.57
N LEU A 172 2.83 3.84 -11.89
CA LEU A 172 3.59 4.09 -13.12
C LEU A 172 2.75 3.82 -14.38
N ARG A 173 2.04 2.68 -14.44
CA ARG A 173 1.17 2.35 -15.59
C ARG A 173 -0.03 3.29 -15.75
N LEU A 174 -0.55 3.83 -14.65
CA LEU A 174 -1.61 4.84 -14.67
C LEU A 174 -1.07 6.25 -15.00
N ALA A 175 0.23 6.46 -14.81
CA ALA A 175 0.92 7.68 -15.19
C ALA A 175 1.14 7.74 -16.70
N GLU A 176 1.47 6.60 -17.32
CA GLU A 176 1.61 6.42 -18.76
C GLU A 176 0.33 6.82 -19.53
N ARG A 177 0.51 7.38 -20.73
CA ARG A 177 -0.61 7.62 -21.65
C ARG A 177 -1.04 6.26 -22.20
N PRO A 178 -2.36 5.98 -22.35
CA PRO A 178 -2.80 4.80 -23.08
C PRO A 178 -2.14 4.82 -24.46
N THR A 179 -1.34 3.80 -24.76
CA THR A 179 -0.97 3.52 -26.14
C THR A 179 -2.24 3.11 -26.86
N ASP A 180 -2.63 3.86 -27.89
CA ASP A 180 -3.61 3.40 -28.86
C ASP A 180 -3.01 2.19 -29.58
N SER A 181 -3.16 1.00 -29.01
CA SER A 181 -3.03 -0.22 -29.78
C SER A 181 -4.32 -0.36 -30.57
N ALA A 182 -4.29 0.17 -31.80
CA ALA A 182 -5.26 -0.17 -32.83
C ALA A 182 -5.34 -1.69 -32.93
N VAL A 183 -6.53 -2.25 -32.69
CA VAL A 183 -6.86 -3.59 -33.16
C VAL A 183 -7.00 -3.47 -34.69
N PRO A 184 -6.18 -4.15 -35.51
CA PRO A 184 -6.52 -4.28 -36.91
C PRO A 184 -7.79 -5.11 -36.97
N GLY A 185 -8.89 -4.52 -37.43
CA GLY A 185 -10.10 -5.27 -37.72
C GLY A 185 -9.79 -6.37 -38.74
N PRO A 186 -10.41 -7.56 -38.63
CA PRO A 186 -10.24 -8.60 -39.62
C PRO A 186 -11.06 -8.20 -40.84
N ASP A 187 -10.45 -7.47 -41.77
CA ASP A 187 -10.89 -7.38 -43.16
C ASP A 187 -9.79 -6.74 -44.02
N ALA A 188 -8.90 -7.61 -44.53
CA ALA A 188 -8.09 -7.36 -45.72
C ALA A 188 -7.54 -8.71 -46.24
N ALA A 189 -8.41 -9.51 -46.87
CA ALA A 189 -8.12 -10.37 -48.03
C ALA A 189 -9.40 -11.13 -48.45
#